data_AF-A0A0F4LDL3-F1
#
_entry.id   AF-A0A0F4LDL3-F1
#
_cell.length_a   1.000
_cell.length_b   1.000
_cell.length_c   1.000
_cell.angle_alpha   90.00
_cell.angle_beta   90.00
_cell.angle_gamma   90.00
#
_symmetry.space_group_name_H-M   'P 1'
#
loop_
_entity.id
_entity.type
_entity.pdbx_description
1 polymer ?
#
loop_
_entity_poly.entity_id
_entity_poly.type
_entity_poly.pdbx_seq_one_letter_code
_entity_poly.pdbx_strand_id
1 'polypeptide(L)'
;MKKDFHKFSKTVIAAALLSLPVGAVFSVNNVGAKTVTSAEKLFHYSKKALSKKFAKAGYVFKLTDATKGALYKSTGKPYSTKVIKKIVKNNTLFKVKKVTPIHNGMFVDLVSKDGKYKGSTTYLTGIYNKNTEDEKLKPLVQAELDVTTARDNNKPTAELLAKAETLANELKGHEKKIALTSIKELKEFVKYGTMGEIPVLLIGKYPD
;
A
#
# COMPACT_ATOMS: atom_id res chain seq x y z
N MET A 1 64.29 -6.91 43.26
CA MET A 1 63.66 -6.89 41.92
C MET A 1 64.14 -8.11 41.15
N LYS A 2 63.28 -8.74 40.35
CA LYS A 2 63.42 -10.03 39.62
C LYS A 2 62.96 -11.27 40.38
N LYS A 3 61.79 -11.78 40.01
CA LYS A 3 61.56 -13.20 39.77
C LYS A 3 60.67 -13.32 38.54
N ASP A 4 61.24 -13.89 37.48
CA ASP A 4 60.58 -14.28 36.24
C ASP A 4 60.18 -15.75 36.28
N PHE A 5 59.34 -16.09 35.29
CA PHE A 5 59.01 -17.40 34.73
C PHE A 5 57.84 -18.18 35.35
N HIS A 6 56.67 -17.94 34.74
CA HIS A 6 55.63 -18.95 34.58
C HIS A 6 56.01 -19.94 33.47
N LYS A 7 55.90 -21.24 33.77
CA LYS A 7 55.76 -22.31 32.77
C LYS A 7 54.55 -23.18 33.11
N PHE A 8 53.85 -23.53 32.04
CA PHE A 8 52.64 -24.32 31.97
C PHE A 8 52.83 -25.81 32.28
N SER A 9 51.67 -26.44 32.53
CA SER A 9 51.29 -27.81 32.15
C SER A 9 51.48 -28.88 33.23
N LYS A 10 50.40 -29.59 33.56
CA LYS A 10 50.13 -30.96 33.07
C LYS A 10 48.89 -31.58 33.73
N THR A 11 48.02 -32.14 32.87
CA THR A 11 47.20 -33.37 33.03
C THR A 11 46.44 -33.66 34.33
N VAL A 12 45.12 -33.91 34.19
CA VAL A 12 44.41 -34.96 34.92
C VAL A 12 43.49 -35.70 33.95
N ILE A 13 43.58 -37.04 33.97
CA ILE A 13 42.75 -38.02 33.25
C ILE A 13 41.83 -38.72 34.27
N ALA A 14 40.59 -39.00 33.84
CA ALA A 14 39.64 -40.03 34.31
C ALA A 14 39.06 -39.88 35.73
N ALA A 15 37.87 -40.41 36.08
CA ALA A 15 36.68 -40.92 35.39
C ALA A 15 35.65 -41.24 36.51
N ALA A 16 34.34 -41.18 36.22
CA ALA A 16 33.20 -41.86 36.89
C ALA A 16 31.95 -40.94 36.85
N LEU A 17 30.70 -41.36 36.76
CA LEU A 17 29.96 -42.59 36.44
C LEU A 17 28.50 -42.12 36.33
N LEU A 18 27.73 -42.70 35.41
CA LEU A 18 26.28 -42.93 35.46
C LEU A 18 25.33 -41.72 35.58
N SER A 19 24.58 -41.45 34.51
CA SER A 19 23.11 -41.50 34.57
C SER A 19 22.54 -41.57 33.15
N LEU A 20 21.72 -42.59 32.89
CA LEU A 20 20.84 -42.64 31.73
C LEU A 20 19.57 -41.87 32.07
N PRO A 21 19.12 -40.97 31.18
CA PRO A 21 17.71 -40.81 30.93
C PRO A 21 17.38 -41.18 29.49
N VAL A 22 16.38 -42.06 29.36
CA VAL A 22 15.69 -42.41 28.13
C VAL A 22 15.15 -41.12 27.49
N GLY A 23 15.87 -40.61 26.49
CA GLY A 23 15.40 -39.52 25.65
C GLY A 23 14.52 -40.09 24.55
N ALA A 24 13.21 -39.87 24.66
CA ALA A 24 12.30 -40.04 23.53
C ALA A 24 12.84 -39.23 22.34
N VAL A 25 13.15 -39.92 21.24
CA VAL A 25 13.58 -39.28 20.00
C VAL A 25 12.34 -38.62 19.41
N PHE A 26 12.11 -37.34 19.71
CA PHE A 26 11.21 -36.53 18.91
C PHE A 26 11.80 -36.51 17.50
N SER A 27 11.13 -37.18 16.57
CA SER A 27 11.36 -36.99 15.15
C SER A 27 11.08 -35.53 14.86
N VAL A 28 12.14 -34.72 14.81
CA VAL A 28 12.11 -33.43 14.15
C VAL A 28 11.90 -33.74 12.68
N ASN A 29 10.63 -33.75 12.27
CA ASN A 29 10.30 -33.53 10.89
C ASN A 29 10.88 -32.15 10.58
N ASN A 30 12.07 -32.14 9.97
CA ASN A 30 12.51 -31.03 9.15
C ASN A 30 11.49 -30.93 8.02
N VAL A 31 10.33 -30.34 8.33
CA VAL A 31 9.48 -29.74 7.33
C VAL A 31 10.34 -28.62 6.80
N GLY A 32 11.11 -28.94 5.76
CA GLY A 32 11.78 -27.95 4.95
C GLY A 32 10.69 -26.98 4.57
N ALA A 33 10.70 -25.83 5.25
CA ALA A 33 9.83 -24.73 4.92
C ALA A 33 10.22 -24.38 3.49
N LYS A 34 9.46 -24.92 2.53
CA LYS A 34 9.42 -24.36 1.19
C LYS A 34 8.90 -22.96 1.44
N THR A 35 9.82 -22.01 1.49
CA THR A 35 9.52 -20.63 1.19
C THR A 35 8.90 -20.66 -0.19
N VAL A 36 7.56 -20.73 -0.22
CA VAL A 36 6.80 -20.33 -1.39
C VAL A 36 7.06 -18.84 -1.47
N THR A 37 8.15 -18.45 -2.11
CA THR A 37 8.31 -17.12 -2.68
C THR A 37 7.28 -17.01 -3.81
N SER A 38 6.00 -16.99 -3.44
CA SER A 38 5.01 -16.28 -4.23
C SER A 38 5.39 -14.83 -4.03
N ALA A 39 6.24 -14.31 -4.90
CA ALA A 39 6.30 -12.88 -5.11
C ALA A 39 4.92 -12.51 -5.67
N GLU A 40 3.95 -12.26 -4.78
CA GLU A 40 2.67 -11.70 -5.17
C GLU A 40 2.99 -10.48 -6.01
N LYS A 41 2.60 -10.53 -7.29
CA LYS A 41 2.77 -9.38 -8.16
C LYS A 41 1.93 -8.27 -7.53
N LEU A 42 2.58 -7.18 -7.11
CA LEU A 42 1.92 -5.98 -6.55
C LEU A 42 0.82 -5.39 -7.47
N PHE A 43 0.76 -5.81 -8.73
CA PHE A 43 -0.18 -5.34 -9.74
C PHE A 43 -0.32 -6.38 -10.88
N HIS A 44 -1.53 -6.52 -11.41
CA HIS A 44 -1.80 -7.24 -12.66
C HIS A 44 -1.41 -6.38 -13.87
N TYR A 45 -1.62 -5.06 -13.77
CA TYR A 45 -1.31 -4.11 -14.83
C TYR A 45 0.17 -3.81 -15.05
N SER A 46 0.58 -3.59 -16.31
CA SER A 46 1.88 -2.98 -16.58
C SER A 46 1.98 -1.57 -15.96
N LYS A 47 3.21 -1.14 -15.61
CA LYS A 47 3.49 0.22 -15.09
C LYS A 47 2.87 1.34 -15.96
N LYS A 48 2.88 1.13 -17.28
CA LYS A 48 2.29 2.05 -18.27
C LYS A 48 0.77 2.07 -18.20
N ALA A 49 0.13 0.91 -18.08
CA ALA A 49 -1.33 0.81 -17.94
C ALA A 49 -1.80 1.48 -16.64
N LEU A 50 -1.10 1.23 -15.53
CA LEU A 50 -1.39 1.84 -14.25
C LEU A 50 -1.23 3.37 -14.30
N SER A 51 -0.12 3.86 -14.86
CA SER A 51 0.07 5.30 -15.07
C SER A 51 -1.04 5.93 -15.91
N LYS A 52 -1.56 5.21 -16.91
CA LYS A 52 -2.67 5.68 -17.76
C LYS A 52 -4.00 5.71 -17.00
N LYS A 53 -4.30 4.71 -16.16
CA LYS A 53 -5.47 4.68 -15.26
C LYS A 53 -5.50 5.95 -14.40
N PHE A 54 -4.42 6.22 -13.68
CA PHE A 54 -4.32 7.38 -12.80
C PHE A 54 -4.30 8.73 -13.55
N ALA A 55 -3.62 8.80 -14.70
CA ALA A 55 -3.61 10.02 -15.49
C ALA A 55 -4.99 10.39 -16.07
N LYS A 56 -5.86 9.40 -16.34
CA LYS A 56 -7.23 9.62 -16.82
C LYS A 56 -8.14 10.23 -15.76
N ALA A 57 -7.91 9.94 -14.47
CA ALA A 57 -8.68 10.54 -13.38
C ALA A 57 -8.49 12.06 -13.29
N GLY A 58 -7.38 12.59 -13.81
CA GLY A 58 -7.15 14.03 -13.96
C GLY A 58 -6.74 14.70 -12.66
N TYR A 59 -7.14 15.97 -12.49
CA TYR A 59 -6.79 16.80 -11.32
C TYR A 59 -7.79 16.57 -10.18
N VAL A 60 -7.73 15.39 -9.57
CA VAL A 60 -8.64 14.98 -8.49
C VAL A 60 -7.92 14.64 -7.19
N PHE A 61 -6.59 14.59 -7.19
CA PHE A 61 -5.83 14.19 -6.01
C PHE A 61 -5.42 15.39 -5.16
N LYS A 62 -5.52 15.23 -3.84
CA LYS A 62 -5.01 16.16 -2.83
C LYS A 62 -3.98 15.42 -1.97
N LEU A 63 -3.05 16.15 -1.33
CA LEU A 63 -2.17 15.55 -0.33
C LEU A 63 -2.94 15.27 0.96
N THR A 64 -2.68 14.13 1.60
CA THR A 64 -3.34 13.66 2.83
C THR A 64 -2.91 14.44 4.07
N ASP A 65 -1.61 14.74 4.18
CA ASP A 65 -1.05 15.41 5.35
C ASP A 65 -0.26 16.68 4.99
N ALA A 66 -0.09 17.53 6.01
CA ALA A 66 0.63 18.80 5.91
C ALA A 66 2.07 18.72 6.44
N THR A 67 2.70 17.54 6.38
CA THR A 67 4.00 17.27 7.02
C THR A 67 5.18 17.31 6.05
N LYS A 68 6.39 17.44 6.59
CA LYS A 68 7.62 17.34 5.78
C LYS A 68 7.75 15.89 5.30
N GLY A 69 7.91 15.72 3.99
CA GLY A 69 7.96 14.39 3.39
C GLY A 69 6.66 13.97 2.70
N ALA A 70 5.59 14.77 2.80
CA ALA A 70 4.34 14.54 2.06
C ALA A 70 4.53 14.62 0.52
N LEU A 71 5.54 15.36 0.06
CA LEU A 71 5.90 15.48 -1.36
C LEU A 71 7.40 15.68 -1.51
N TYR A 72 8.03 14.85 -2.34
CA TYR A 72 9.45 14.92 -2.67
C TYR A 72 9.65 15.54 -4.05
N LYS A 73 10.57 16.50 -4.18
CA LYS A 73 10.98 17.04 -5.48
C LYS A 73 11.68 15.96 -6.30
N SER A 74 11.83 16.19 -7.61
CA SER A 74 12.64 15.32 -8.50
C SER A 74 14.09 15.14 -8.02
N THR A 75 14.62 16.07 -7.23
CA THR A 75 15.95 15.97 -6.62
C THR A 75 15.99 15.05 -5.39
N GLY A 76 14.90 14.37 -5.05
CA GLY A 76 14.76 13.55 -3.85
C GLY A 76 14.61 14.35 -2.54
N LYS A 77 14.65 15.69 -2.59
CA LYS A 77 14.51 16.54 -1.39
C LYS A 77 13.03 16.85 -1.11
N PRO A 78 12.55 16.77 0.15
CA PRO A 78 11.18 17.13 0.47
C PRO A 78 10.94 18.64 0.27
N TYR A 79 9.71 19.02 -0.04
CA TYR A 79 9.30 20.42 0.11
C TYR A 79 9.35 20.83 1.60
N SER A 80 9.57 22.12 1.85
CA SER A 80 9.54 22.64 3.22
C SER A 80 8.12 22.56 3.80
N THR A 81 8.02 22.40 5.12
CA THR A 81 6.74 22.33 5.84
C THR A 81 5.83 23.54 5.53
N LYS A 82 6.42 24.74 5.40
CA LYS A 82 5.68 25.96 5.03
C LYS A 82 5.01 25.83 3.65
N VAL A 83 5.70 25.22 2.68
CA VAL A 83 5.15 25.00 1.34
C VAL A 83 4.07 23.92 1.36
N ILE A 84 4.31 22.79 2.04
CA ILE A 84 3.31 21.73 2.15
C ILE A 84 2.02 22.22 2.83
N LYS A 85 2.13 22.95 3.95
CA LYS A 85 0.98 23.57 4.62
C LYS A 85 0.19 24.48 3.69
N LYS A 86 0.87 25.24 2.82
CA LYS A 86 0.21 26.07 1.81
C LYS A 86 -0.50 25.24 0.75
N ILE A 87 0.12 24.16 0.27
CA ILE A 87 -0.49 23.25 -0.72
C ILE A 87 -1.79 22.67 -0.18
N VAL A 88 -1.77 22.15 1.05
CA VAL A 88 -2.94 21.55 1.72
C VAL A 88 -4.01 22.60 2.02
N LYS A 89 -3.64 23.73 2.64
CA LYS A 89 -4.58 24.83 2.93
C LYS A 89 -5.29 25.35 1.68
N ASN A 90 -4.59 25.39 0.54
CA ASN A 90 -5.14 25.86 -0.71
C ASN A 90 -5.94 24.79 -1.48
N ASN A 91 -6.14 23.58 -0.92
CA ASN A 91 -6.80 22.47 -1.60
C ASN A 91 -6.22 22.20 -3.00
N THR A 92 -4.89 22.25 -3.10
CA THR A 92 -4.19 22.15 -4.39
C THR A 92 -4.47 20.80 -5.03
N LEU A 93 -4.99 20.80 -6.26
CA LEU A 93 -5.30 19.59 -7.01
C LEU A 93 -4.12 19.13 -7.87
N PHE A 94 -3.85 17.84 -7.79
CA PHE A 94 -2.80 17.17 -8.51
C PHE A 94 -3.37 16.16 -9.50
N LYS A 95 -2.64 16.00 -10.60
CA LYS A 95 -2.76 14.88 -11.53
C LYS A 95 -1.55 13.96 -11.37
N VAL A 96 -1.79 12.65 -11.39
CA VAL A 96 -0.72 11.66 -11.46
C VAL A 96 -0.21 11.55 -12.90
N LYS A 97 1.10 11.68 -13.09
CA LYS A 97 1.78 11.49 -14.38
C LYS A 97 2.32 10.08 -14.56
N LYS A 98 2.86 9.51 -13.50
CA LYS A 98 3.55 8.23 -13.53
C LYS A 98 3.34 7.50 -12.20
N VAL A 99 3.19 6.19 -12.29
CA VAL A 99 3.23 5.28 -11.14
C VAL A 99 4.49 4.44 -11.24
N THR A 100 5.27 4.43 -10.17
CA THR A 100 6.52 3.68 -10.06
C THR A 100 6.38 2.67 -8.93
N PRO A 101 6.22 1.38 -9.24
CA PRO A 101 6.23 0.35 -8.23
C PRO A 101 7.61 0.14 -7.63
N ILE A 102 7.64 -0.11 -6.33
CA ILE A 102 8.80 -0.45 -5.50
C ILE A 102 8.52 -1.75 -4.76
N HIS A 103 9.52 -2.32 -4.09
CA HIS A 103 9.44 -3.65 -3.48
C HIS A 103 8.21 -3.88 -2.60
N ASN A 104 7.76 -2.86 -1.84
CA ASN A 104 6.63 -2.96 -0.90
C ASN A 104 5.59 -1.83 -1.08
N GLY A 105 5.40 -1.35 -2.30
CA GLY A 105 4.41 -0.29 -2.54
C GLY A 105 4.57 0.42 -3.87
N MET A 106 4.00 1.62 -3.96
CA MET A 106 4.04 2.42 -5.17
C MET A 106 4.26 3.90 -4.84
N PHE A 107 5.08 4.55 -5.66
CA PHE A 107 5.17 6.00 -5.70
C PHE A 107 4.36 6.54 -6.88
N VAL A 108 3.77 7.72 -6.68
CA VAL A 108 3.09 8.48 -7.71
C VAL A 108 3.79 9.79 -7.95
N ASP A 109 4.06 10.09 -9.21
CA ASP A 109 4.58 11.39 -9.63
C ASP A 109 3.40 12.32 -9.90
N LEU A 110 3.35 13.43 -9.18
CA LEU A 110 2.29 14.42 -9.18
C LEU A 110 2.70 15.70 -9.89
N VAL A 111 1.71 16.35 -10.49
CA VAL A 111 1.81 17.72 -11.01
C VAL A 111 0.56 18.51 -10.62
N SER A 112 0.73 19.71 -10.07
CA SER A 112 -0.39 20.63 -9.82
C SER A 112 -0.91 21.22 -11.13
N LYS A 113 -2.16 21.71 -11.12
CA LYS A 113 -2.82 22.26 -12.32
C LYS A 113 -2.07 23.44 -12.96
N ASP A 114 -1.45 24.27 -12.13
CA ASP A 114 -0.61 25.41 -12.55
C ASP A 114 0.84 25.01 -12.88
N GLY A 115 1.21 23.73 -12.70
CA GLY A 115 2.56 23.22 -12.89
C GLY A 115 3.57 23.69 -11.84
N LYS A 116 3.16 24.46 -10.83
CA LYS A 116 4.06 25.02 -9.82
C LYS A 116 4.64 23.96 -8.88
N TYR A 117 3.83 22.97 -8.52
CA TYR A 117 4.20 21.90 -7.62
C TYR A 117 4.31 20.60 -8.39
N LYS A 118 5.51 20.00 -8.36
CA LYS A 118 5.81 18.71 -8.97
C LYS A 118 6.62 17.88 -7.99
N GLY A 119 6.34 16.59 -7.93
CA GLY A 119 7.06 15.70 -7.03
C GLY A 119 6.44 14.33 -6.89
N SER A 120 7.08 13.47 -6.13
CA SER A 120 6.63 12.10 -5.88
C SER A 120 6.14 11.94 -4.44
N THR A 121 5.14 11.10 -4.24
CA THR A 121 4.63 10.72 -2.92
C THR A 121 4.10 9.28 -2.93
N THR A 122 3.75 8.76 -1.75
CA THR A 122 3.24 7.40 -1.59
C THR A 122 1.82 7.28 -2.16
N TYR A 123 1.57 6.20 -2.90
CA TYR A 123 0.35 5.96 -3.68
C TYR A 123 -0.96 5.93 -2.89
N LEU A 124 -1.03 5.27 -1.73
CA LEU A 124 -2.26 5.14 -0.95
C LEU A 124 -2.37 6.17 0.16
N THR A 125 -1.26 6.43 0.86
CA THR A 125 -1.28 7.23 2.09
C THR A 125 -0.80 8.66 1.88
N GLY A 126 -0.17 8.97 0.74
CA GLY A 126 0.35 10.30 0.44
C GLY A 126 -0.63 11.20 -0.32
N ILE A 127 -1.67 10.62 -0.90
CA ILE A 127 -2.73 11.33 -1.61
C ILE A 127 -4.10 10.74 -1.33
N TYR A 128 -5.13 11.54 -1.52
CA TYR A 128 -6.51 11.07 -1.54
C TYR A 128 -7.28 11.66 -2.71
N ASN A 129 -8.31 10.95 -3.18
CA ASN A 129 -9.20 11.43 -4.22
C ASN A 129 -10.24 12.39 -3.60
N LYS A 130 -10.28 13.65 -4.07
CA LYS A 130 -11.21 14.67 -3.58
C LYS A 130 -12.69 14.26 -3.69
N ASN A 131 -13.01 13.37 -4.63
CA ASN A 131 -14.39 12.93 -4.85
C ASN A 131 -14.91 12.07 -3.69
N THR A 132 -14.03 11.61 -2.79
CA THR A 132 -14.43 10.99 -1.52
C THR A 132 -15.08 11.97 -0.53
N GLU A 133 -14.88 13.27 -0.74
CA GLU A 133 -15.51 14.34 0.04
C GLU A 133 -16.91 14.71 -0.51
N ASP A 134 -17.30 14.20 -1.68
CA ASP A 134 -18.61 14.46 -2.28
C ASP A 134 -19.70 13.67 -1.53
N GLU A 135 -20.62 14.40 -0.89
CA GLU A 135 -21.72 13.83 -0.10
C GLU A 135 -22.56 12.82 -0.89
N LYS A 136 -22.76 13.02 -2.20
CA LYS A 136 -23.52 12.09 -3.03
C LYS A 136 -22.76 10.80 -3.30
N LEU A 137 -21.43 10.85 -3.30
CA LEU A 137 -20.58 9.68 -3.53
C LEU A 137 -20.27 8.92 -2.24
N LYS A 138 -20.43 9.52 -1.05
CA LYS A 138 -20.14 8.85 0.23
C LYS A 138 -20.81 7.49 0.40
N PRO A 139 -22.11 7.29 0.08
CA PRO A 139 -22.73 5.97 0.21
C PRO A 139 -22.07 4.93 -0.69
N LEU A 140 -21.70 5.32 -1.90
CA LEU A 140 -20.96 4.45 -2.82
C LEU A 140 -19.56 4.15 -2.27
N VAL A 141 -18.80 5.17 -1.84
CA VAL A 141 -17.46 5.00 -1.27
C VAL A 141 -17.47 3.97 -0.14
N GLN A 142 -18.44 4.06 0.77
CA GLN A 142 -18.58 3.08 1.85
C GLN A 142 -18.88 1.68 1.31
N ALA A 143 -19.81 1.54 0.36
CA ALA A 143 -20.14 0.25 -0.22
C ALA A 143 -18.95 -0.39 -0.97
N GLU A 144 -18.14 0.41 -1.67
CA GLU A 144 -16.92 -0.09 -2.30
C GLU A 144 -15.86 -0.49 -1.26
N LEU A 145 -15.71 0.25 -0.16
CA LEU A 145 -14.84 -0.15 0.96
C LEU A 145 -15.29 -1.49 1.55
N ASP A 146 -16.59 -1.69 1.79
CA ASP A 146 -17.14 -2.95 2.28
C ASP A 146 -16.77 -4.13 1.35
N VAL A 147 -16.85 -3.92 0.02
CA VAL A 147 -16.42 -4.93 -0.98
C VAL A 147 -14.93 -5.20 -0.87
N THR A 148 -14.09 -4.17 -0.78
CA THR A 148 -12.63 -4.35 -0.68
C THR A 148 -12.24 -5.10 0.59
N THR A 149 -12.83 -4.73 1.73
CA THR A 149 -12.62 -5.37 3.03
C THR A 149 -13.11 -6.81 3.02
N ALA A 150 -14.26 -7.10 2.42
CA ALA A 150 -14.74 -8.47 2.29
C ALA A 150 -13.77 -9.31 1.46
N ARG A 151 -13.30 -8.78 0.32
CA ARG A 151 -12.33 -9.47 -0.53
C ARG A 151 -11.03 -9.78 0.21
N ASP A 152 -10.46 -8.80 0.91
CA ASP A 152 -9.18 -8.98 1.60
C ASP A 152 -9.29 -9.99 2.75
N ASN A 153 -10.47 -10.09 3.36
CA ASN A 153 -10.80 -11.09 4.36
C ASN A 153 -11.28 -12.43 3.78
N ASN A 154 -11.17 -12.64 2.47
CA ASN A 154 -11.65 -13.84 1.77
C ASN A 154 -13.14 -14.16 2.01
N LYS A 155 -13.96 -13.12 2.19
CA LYS A 155 -15.42 -13.23 2.35
C LYS A 155 -16.13 -13.06 0.99
N PRO A 156 -17.36 -13.61 0.83
CA PRO A 156 -18.15 -13.39 -0.36
C PRO A 156 -18.38 -11.91 -0.65
N THR A 157 -18.20 -11.50 -1.91
CA THR A 157 -18.31 -10.09 -2.35
C THR A 157 -19.54 -9.82 -3.23
N ALA A 158 -20.24 -10.85 -3.69
CA ALA A 158 -21.27 -10.72 -4.73
C ALA A 158 -22.41 -9.76 -4.35
N GLU A 159 -22.99 -9.93 -3.15
CA GLU A 159 -24.09 -9.07 -2.68
C GLU A 159 -23.61 -7.63 -2.41
N LEU A 160 -22.43 -7.47 -1.83
CA LEU A 160 -21.83 -6.16 -1.57
C LEU A 160 -21.53 -5.41 -2.88
N LEU A 161 -21.05 -6.14 -3.90
CA LEU A 161 -20.81 -5.60 -5.23
C LEU A 161 -22.12 -5.18 -5.90
N ALA A 162 -23.17 -6.00 -5.82
CA ALA A 162 -24.49 -5.67 -6.35
C ALA A 162 -25.10 -4.41 -5.69
N LYS A 163 -24.89 -4.25 -4.37
CA LYS A 163 -25.28 -3.03 -3.63
C LYS A 163 -24.52 -1.80 -4.16
N ALA A 164 -23.20 -1.90 -4.32
CA ALA A 164 -22.39 -0.80 -4.86
C ALA A 164 -22.82 -0.43 -6.29
N GLU A 165 -23.13 -1.41 -7.14
CA GLU A 165 -23.66 -1.20 -8.50
C GLU A 165 -25.00 -0.47 -8.50
N THR A 166 -25.90 -0.84 -7.58
CA THR A 166 -27.21 -0.20 -7.44
C THR A 166 -27.04 1.28 -7.08
N LEU A 167 -26.24 1.59 -6.07
CA LEU A 167 -25.92 2.96 -5.67
C LEU A 167 -25.29 3.77 -6.82
N ALA A 168 -24.37 3.16 -7.58
CA ALA A 168 -23.75 3.79 -8.73
C ALA A 168 -24.75 4.15 -9.84
N ASN A 169 -25.79 3.31 -10.03
CA ASN A 169 -26.81 3.51 -11.05
C ASN A 169 -27.83 4.60 -10.69
N GLU A 170 -28.12 4.78 -9.40
CA GLU A 170 -29.02 5.82 -8.88
C GLU A 170 -28.44 7.23 -9.03
N LEU A 171 -27.11 7.36 -9.03
CA LEU A 171 -26.43 8.63 -9.26
C LEU A 171 -26.74 9.20 -10.65
N LYS A 172 -26.63 10.53 -10.76
CA LYS A 172 -26.88 11.29 -11.99
C LYS A 172 -25.68 12.15 -12.36
N GLY A 173 -25.68 12.71 -13.57
CA GLY A 173 -24.72 13.74 -13.96
C GLY A 173 -23.25 13.30 -13.92
N HIS A 174 -22.42 14.10 -13.25
CA HIS A 174 -20.97 13.89 -13.15
C HIS A 174 -20.63 12.74 -12.21
N GLU A 175 -21.36 12.65 -11.10
CA GLU A 175 -21.23 11.66 -10.04
C GLU A 175 -21.48 10.25 -10.59
N LYS A 176 -22.49 10.08 -11.46
CA LYS A 176 -22.72 8.81 -12.17
C LYS A 176 -21.51 8.36 -12.98
N LYS A 177 -20.84 9.29 -13.68
CA LYS A 177 -19.66 8.96 -14.51
C LYS A 177 -18.48 8.49 -13.65
N ILE A 178 -18.27 9.14 -12.50
CA ILE A 178 -17.27 8.73 -11.53
C ILE A 178 -17.61 7.34 -10.98
N ALA A 179 -18.85 7.16 -10.53
CA ALA A 179 -19.33 5.92 -9.94
C ALA A 179 -19.20 4.72 -10.88
N LEU A 180 -19.66 4.83 -12.13
CA LEU A 180 -19.54 3.75 -13.11
C LEU A 180 -18.09 3.41 -13.44
N THR A 181 -17.21 4.41 -13.44
CA THR A 181 -15.76 4.16 -13.60
C THR A 181 -15.22 3.39 -12.40
N SER A 182 -15.59 3.81 -11.19
CA SER A 182 -15.16 3.18 -9.94
C SER A 182 -15.64 1.74 -9.82
N ILE A 183 -16.91 1.46 -10.14
CA ILE A 183 -17.47 0.09 -10.18
C ILE A 183 -16.70 -0.82 -11.14
N LYS A 184 -16.31 -0.31 -12.31
CA LYS A 184 -15.50 -1.09 -13.25
C LYS A 184 -14.15 -1.47 -12.62
N GLU A 185 -13.50 -0.52 -11.98
CA GLU A 185 -12.22 -0.74 -11.29
C GLU A 185 -12.39 -1.68 -10.08
N LEU A 186 -13.51 -1.58 -9.35
CA LEU A 186 -13.83 -2.44 -8.22
C LEU A 186 -14.00 -3.90 -8.64
N LYS A 187 -14.63 -4.17 -9.79
CA LYS A 187 -14.72 -5.52 -10.36
C LYS A 187 -13.34 -6.10 -10.68
N GLU A 188 -12.43 -5.27 -11.21
CA GLU A 188 -11.05 -5.68 -11.45
C GLU A 188 -10.32 -5.96 -10.13
N PHE A 189 -10.55 -5.15 -9.09
CA PHE A 189 -10.03 -5.42 -7.75
C PHE A 189 -10.57 -6.73 -7.17
N VAL A 190 -11.87 -7.01 -7.27
CA VAL A 190 -12.42 -8.30 -6.79
C VAL A 190 -11.77 -9.49 -7.51
N LYS A 191 -11.46 -9.34 -8.81
CA LYS A 191 -10.87 -10.41 -9.62
C LYS A 191 -9.39 -10.65 -9.33
N TYR A 192 -8.59 -9.59 -9.22
CA TYR A 192 -7.13 -9.69 -9.12
C TYR A 192 -6.62 -9.31 -7.74
N GLY A 193 -7.20 -8.26 -7.17
CA GLY A 193 -7.01 -7.80 -5.80
C GLY A 193 -5.56 -7.47 -5.45
N THR A 194 -4.87 -6.94 -6.44
CA THR A 194 -3.54 -6.38 -6.29
C THR A 194 -3.63 -4.85 -6.08
N MET A 195 -2.57 -4.25 -5.55
CA MET A 195 -2.57 -2.85 -5.12
C MET A 195 -2.85 -1.86 -6.27
N GLY A 196 -2.49 -2.20 -7.51
CA GLY A 196 -2.76 -1.38 -8.69
C GLY A 196 -4.24 -1.32 -9.11
N GLU A 197 -5.03 -2.26 -8.62
CA GLU A 197 -6.40 -2.50 -9.04
C GLU A 197 -7.39 -1.81 -8.11
N ILE A 198 -6.92 -1.33 -6.94
CA ILE A 198 -7.69 -0.46 -6.03
C ILE A 198 -8.37 0.65 -6.85
N PRO A 199 -9.70 0.84 -6.72
CA PRO A 199 -10.41 1.89 -7.43
C PRO A 199 -9.79 3.26 -7.14
N VAL A 200 -9.67 4.09 -8.18
CA VAL A 200 -9.09 5.44 -8.04
C VAL A 200 -9.90 6.30 -7.08
N LEU A 201 -11.20 6.03 -6.95
CA LEU A 201 -12.08 6.70 -6.00
C LEU A 201 -11.66 6.42 -4.54
N LEU A 202 -11.12 5.24 -4.23
CA LEU A 202 -10.79 4.81 -2.86
C LEU A 202 -9.38 5.19 -2.40
N ILE A 203 -8.59 5.85 -3.25
CA ILE A 203 -7.25 6.29 -2.89
C ILE A 203 -7.30 7.27 -1.72
N GLY A 204 -6.51 6.99 -0.69
CA GLY A 204 -6.50 7.75 0.58
C GLY A 204 -7.67 7.44 1.52
N LYS A 205 -8.44 6.38 1.25
CA LYS A 205 -9.48 5.83 2.12
C LYS A 205 -9.31 4.32 2.37
N TYR A 206 -8.67 3.59 1.46
CA TYR A 206 -8.35 2.18 1.67
C TYR A 206 -6.93 2.03 2.28
N PRO A 207 -6.70 1.10 3.22
CA PRO A 207 -7.63 0.11 3.79
C PRO A 207 -8.24 0.54 5.15
N ASP A 208 -8.70 1.79 5.28
CA ASP A 208 -9.17 2.33 6.58
C ASP A 208 -10.46 1.67 7.09
#